data_AF-A0A182SST3-F1
#
_entry.id   AF-A0A182SST3-F1
#
_cell.length_a   1.000
_cell.length_b   1.000
_cell.length_c   1.000
_cell.angle_alpha   90.00
_cell.angle_beta   90.00
_cell.angle_gamma   90.00
#
_symmetry.space_group_name_H-M   'P 1'
#
loop_
_entity.id
_entity.type
_entity.pdbx_description
1 polymer ?
#
loop_
_entity_poly.entity_id
_entity_poly.type
_entity_poly.pdbx_seq_one_letter_code
_entity_poly.pdbx_strand_id
1 'polypeptide(L)'
;MSLTDKEYYNLTISISKALSNVEMPIKVKHVRAAIIGTFHSNGGHAFWAIAIRQPIQDNRIVAWKFCHLLHKILREGHPLCCQHSMRHRAMLLEAGKLWGHLTDGYGLCIKHYTKLLVTKLEFHDRNPRIPGSLSLRQGDLEKIGEGDINIYFQLAVEIFDYLDDIVALQATIFNSITTFCVSSMTSAGQCRLAPLIPCIQDSNP
;
A
#
# COMPACT_ATOMS: atom_id res chain seq x y z
N MET A 1 12.65 -19.79 -5.03
CA MET A 1 12.25 -20.50 -6.27
C MET A 1 11.85 -19.43 -7.28
N SER A 2 12.32 -19.47 -8.52
CA SER A 2 11.84 -18.52 -9.54
C SER A 2 10.46 -18.95 -10.03
N LEU A 3 9.60 -17.98 -10.33
CA LEU A 3 8.30 -18.24 -10.95
C LEU A 3 8.52 -18.96 -12.29
N THR A 4 7.63 -19.89 -12.63
CA THR A 4 7.58 -20.41 -14.01
C THR A 4 7.12 -19.32 -14.96
N ASP A 5 7.47 -19.42 -16.25
CA ASP A 5 7.06 -18.42 -17.26
C ASP A 5 5.54 -18.26 -17.32
N LYS A 6 4.80 -19.37 -17.18
CA LYS A 6 3.34 -19.37 -17.14
C LYS A 6 2.78 -18.60 -15.94
N GLU A 7 3.36 -18.79 -14.76
CA GLU A 7 2.95 -18.07 -13.55
C GLU A 7 3.29 -16.58 -13.63
N TYR A 8 4.49 -16.24 -14.12
CA TYR A 8 4.90 -14.86 -14.31
C TYR A 8 4.00 -14.13 -15.32
N TYR A 9 3.65 -14.80 -16.43
CA TYR A 9 2.71 -14.28 -17.42
C TYR A 9 1.31 -14.04 -16.82
N ASN A 10 0.78 -15.00 -16.05
CA ASN A 10 -0.52 -14.85 -15.39
C ASN A 10 -0.53 -13.74 -14.34
N LEU A 11 0.57 -13.57 -13.60
CA LEU A 11 0.78 -12.47 -12.67
C LEU A 11 0.80 -11.13 -13.41
N THR A 12 1.50 -11.07 -14.55
CA THR A 12 1.57 -9.87 -15.40
C THR A 12 0.19 -9.44 -15.87
N ILE A 13 -0.63 -10.37 -16.36
CA ILE A 13 -2.02 -10.09 -16.75
C ILE A 13 -2.83 -9.58 -15.56
N SER A 14 -2.67 -10.21 -14.39
CA SER A 14 -3.44 -9.87 -13.19
C SER A 14 -3.09 -8.47 -12.68
N ILE A 15 -1.81 -8.12 -12.60
CA ILE A 15 -1.35 -6.79 -12.19
C ILE A 15 -1.79 -5.74 -13.22
N SER A 16 -1.65 -6.01 -14.52
CA SER A 16 -2.09 -5.05 -15.57
C SER A 16 -3.60 -4.80 -15.52
N LYS A 17 -4.40 -5.84 -15.24
CA LYS A 17 -5.85 -5.68 -15.01
C LYS A 17 -6.17 -4.96 -13.71
N ALA A 18 -5.38 -5.19 -12.66
CA ALA A 18 -5.53 -4.47 -11.40
C ALA A 18 -5.22 -2.98 -11.58
N LEU A 19 -4.20 -2.65 -12.37
CA LEU A 19 -3.68 -1.30 -12.59
C LEU A 19 -4.20 -0.69 -13.90
N SER A 20 -5.39 -1.07 -14.35
CA SER A 20 -6.04 -0.43 -15.49
C SER A 20 -6.40 1.04 -15.18
N ASN A 21 -6.43 1.87 -16.22
CA ASN A 21 -6.82 3.29 -16.14
C ASN A 21 -8.33 3.52 -15.95
N VAL A 22 -9.13 2.45 -15.90
CA VAL A 22 -10.58 2.53 -15.68
C VAL A 22 -10.84 2.76 -14.20
N GLU A 23 -11.58 3.83 -13.89
CA GLU A 23 -11.95 4.30 -12.54
C GLU A 23 -13.02 3.38 -11.90
N MET A 24 -12.60 2.15 -11.62
CA MET A 24 -13.38 1.13 -10.92
C MET A 24 -12.51 0.48 -9.85
N PRO A 25 -13.11 -0.09 -8.79
CA PRO A 25 -12.38 -0.84 -7.78
C PRO A 25 -11.56 -1.98 -8.40
N ILE A 26 -10.41 -2.27 -7.80
CA ILE A 26 -9.61 -3.44 -8.19
C ILE A 26 -10.41 -4.70 -7.88
N LYS A 27 -10.60 -5.57 -8.87
CA LYS A 27 -11.30 -6.84 -8.64
C LYS A 27 -10.51 -7.71 -7.68
N VAL A 28 -11.19 -8.29 -6.68
CA VAL A 28 -10.62 -9.14 -5.63
C VAL A 28 -9.70 -10.23 -6.18
N LYS A 29 -10.08 -10.87 -7.29
CA LYS A 29 -9.26 -11.92 -7.92
C LYS A 29 -7.87 -11.44 -8.36
N HIS A 30 -7.73 -10.18 -8.77
CA HIS A 30 -6.44 -9.63 -9.21
C HIS A 30 -5.57 -9.24 -8.00
N VAL A 31 -6.17 -8.71 -6.93
CA VAL A 31 -5.48 -8.46 -5.66
C VAL A 31 -4.96 -9.78 -5.08
N ARG A 32 -5.83 -10.81 -5.01
CA ARG A 32 -5.47 -12.14 -4.51
C ARG A 32 -4.35 -12.78 -5.34
N ALA A 33 -4.42 -12.68 -6.67
CA ALA A 33 -3.35 -13.19 -7.54
C ALA A 33 -2.01 -12.48 -7.30
N ALA A 34 -2.02 -11.15 -7.09
CA ALA A 34 -0.82 -10.39 -6.77
C ALA A 34 -0.21 -10.81 -5.43
N ILE A 35 -1.04 -10.96 -4.38
CA ILE A 35 -0.62 -11.44 -3.06
C ILE A 35 -0.02 -12.85 -3.15
N ILE A 36 -0.73 -13.81 -3.73
CA ILE A 36 -0.24 -15.19 -3.90
C ILE A 36 1.06 -15.22 -4.72
N GLY A 37 1.15 -14.38 -5.77
CA GLY A 37 2.35 -14.24 -6.58
C GLY A 37 3.59 -13.85 -5.76
N THR A 38 3.43 -13.08 -4.68
CA THR A 38 4.55 -12.75 -3.78
C THR A 38 5.04 -13.96 -2.99
N PHE A 39 4.16 -14.91 -2.61
CA PHE A 39 4.56 -16.15 -1.96
C PHE A 39 5.27 -17.08 -2.94
N HIS A 40 4.77 -17.21 -4.17
CA HIS A 40 5.41 -18.05 -5.19
C HIS A 40 6.81 -17.53 -5.59
N SER A 41 7.03 -16.22 -5.50
CA SER A 41 8.32 -15.58 -5.81
C SER A 41 9.20 -15.28 -4.59
N ASN A 42 8.81 -15.76 -3.39
CA ASN A 42 9.52 -15.50 -2.13
C ASN A 42 9.76 -13.99 -1.84
N GLY A 43 8.79 -13.14 -2.14
CA GLY A 43 8.81 -11.71 -1.83
C GLY A 43 8.24 -10.82 -2.93
N GLY A 44 8.49 -9.51 -2.83
CA GLY A 44 7.89 -8.50 -3.73
C GLY A 44 8.54 -8.33 -5.11
N HIS A 45 9.65 -9.01 -5.43
CA HIS A 45 10.45 -8.70 -6.63
C HIS A 45 9.67 -8.84 -7.94
N ALA A 46 8.90 -9.92 -8.09
CA ALA A 46 8.11 -10.15 -9.30
C ALA A 46 6.99 -9.10 -9.46
N PHE A 47 6.33 -8.73 -8.35
CA PHE A 47 5.34 -7.66 -8.35
C PHE A 47 5.96 -6.35 -8.82
N TRP A 48 7.09 -5.93 -8.24
CA TRP A 48 7.75 -4.68 -8.60
C TRP A 48 8.23 -4.67 -10.04
N ALA A 49 8.82 -5.77 -10.54
CA ALA A 49 9.26 -5.88 -11.94
C ALA A 49 8.13 -5.64 -12.96
N ILE A 50 6.88 -5.94 -12.59
CA ILE A 50 5.69 -5.75 -13.43
C ILE A 50 5.06 -4.39 -13.16
N ALA A 51 4.90 -4.00 -11.90
CA ALA A 51 4.18 -2.80 -11.49
C ALA A 51 4.87 -1.52 -11.97
N ILE A 52 6.20 -1.44 -11.92
CA ILE A 52 6.95 -0.26 -12.39
C ILE A 52 6.81 0.01 -13.89
N ARG A 53 6.34 -0.97 -14.67
CA ARG A 53 6.10 -0.82 -16.12
C ARG A 53 4.72 -0.27 -16.44
N GLN A 54 3.85 -0.11 -15.43
CA GLN A 54 2.54 0.52 -15.60
C GLN A 54 2.70 2.05 -15.61
N PRO A 55 1.77 2.79 -16.24
CA PRO A 55 1.83 4.26 -16.35
C PRO A 55 1.48 4.96 -15.02
N ILE A 56 2.24 4.70 -13.96
CA ILE A 56 2.05 5.23 -12.60
C ILE A 56 2.31 6.74 -12.55
N GLN A 57 3.17 7.27 -13.42
CA GLN A 57 3.46 8.70 -13.50
C GLN A 57 2.56 9.46 -14.48
N ASP A 58 1.93 8.75 -15.44
CA ASP A 58 1.13 9.37 -16.50
C ASP A 58 -0.38 9.31 -16.23
N ASN A 59 -0.84 8.39 -15.37
CA ASN A 59 -2.26 8.19 -15.12
C ASN A 59 -2.58 8.10 -13.62
N ARG A 60 -3.34 9.08 -13.12
CA ARG A 60 -3.73 9.17 -11.70
C ARG A 60 -4.51 7.97 -11.18
N ILE A 61 -5.35 7.36 -12.01
CA ILE A 61 -6.15 6.19 -11.60
C ILE A 61 -5.24 4.97 -11.45
N VAL A 62 -4.28 4.82 -12.36
CA VAL A 62 -3.24 3.79 -12.25
C VAL A 62 -2.39 4.02 -11.01
N ALA A 63 -1.94 5.25 -10.76
CA ALA A 63 -1.18 5.61 -9.56
C ALA A 63 -1.95 5.32 -8.26
N TRP A 64 -3.23 5.72 -8.20
CA TRP A 64 -4.10 5.47 -7.05
C TRP A 64 -4.28 3.97 -6.77
N LYS A 65 -4.59 3.21 -7.82
CA LYS A 65 -4.77 1.75 -7.73
C LYS A 65 -3.45 1.04 -7.42
N PHE A 66 -2.32 1.58 -7.87
CA PHE A 66 -1.00 1.08 -7.52
C PHE A 66 -0.74 1.24 -6.01
N CYS A 67 -0.96 2.42 -5.44
CA CYS A 67 -0.83 2.62 -4.00
C CYS A 67 -1.72 1.66 -3.21
N HIS A 68 -2.98 1.49 -3.63
CA HIS A 68 -3.90 0.55 -3.01
C HIS A 68 -3.40 -0.91 -3.08
N LEU A 69 -3.00 -1.36 -4.26
CA LEU A 69 -2.52 -2.73 -4.45
C LEU A 69 -1.23 -2.98 -3.67
N LEU A 70 -0.31 -2.01 -3.65
CA LEU A 70 0.92 -2.09 -2.86
C LEU A 70 0.59 -2.18 -1.37
N HIS A 71 -0.31 -1.35 -0.84
CA HIS A 71 -0.71 -1.41 0.57
C HIS A 71 -1.23 -2.81 0.94
N LYS A 72 -2.10 -3.39 0.10
CA LYS A 72 -2.59 -4.77 0.31
C LYS A 72 -1.47 -5.81 0.27
N ILE A 73 -0.49 -5.66 -0.62
CA ILE A 73 0.68 -6.56 -0.69
C ILE A 73 1.59 -6.42 0.54
N LEU A 74 1.83 -5.20 1.02
CA LEU A 74 2.62 -4.97 2.22
C LEU A 74 1.93 -5.55 3.46
N ARG A 75 0.60 -5.58 3.46
CA ARG A 75 -0.21 -6.12 4.56
C ARG A 75 -0.30 -7.65 4.55
N GLU A 76 -0.55 -8.25 3.39
CA GLU A 76 -1.00 -9.64 3.26
C GLU A 76 -0.06 -10.52 2.40
N GLY A 77 0.96 -9.93 1.79
CA GLY A 77 1.94 -10.63 0.97
C GLY A 77 2.99 -11.39 1.79
N HIS A 78 3.95 -11.97 1.07
CA HIS A 78 5.10 -12.65 1.68
C HIS A 78 5.86 -11.71 2.65
N PRO A 79 6.38 -12.18 3.80
CA PRO A 79 7.03 -11.31 4.81
C PRO A 79 8.14 -10.39 4.26
N LEU A 80 8.89 -10.84 3.25
CA LEU A 80 9.92 -10.04 2.58
C LEU A 80 9.38 -8.91 1.68
N CYS A 81 8.06 -8.75 1.52
CA CYS A 81 7.50 -7.70 0.68
C CYS A 81 7.86 -6.31 1.16
N CYS A 82 7.81 -6.03 2.47
CA CYS A 82 8.22 -4.73 3.01
C CYS A 82 9.70 -4.44 2.71
N GLN A 83 10.58 -5.38 3.04
CA GLN A 83 12.02 -5.24 2.80
C GLN A 83 12.37 -5.06 1.31
N HIS A 84 11.77 -5.85 0.41
CA HIS A 84 12.01 -5.69 -1.02
C HIS A 84 11.46 -4.37 -1.56
N SER A 85 10.34 -3.90 -1.00
CA SER A 85 9.70 -2.64 -1.39
C SER A 85 10.46 -1.40 -0.92
N MET A 86 11.26 -1.49 0.15
CA MET A 86 12.08 -0.37 0.63
C MET A 86 13.03 0.19 -0.44
N ARG A 87 13.50 -0.66 -1.36
CA ARG A 87 14.34 -0.23 -2.51
C ARG A 87 13.63 0.75 -3.45
N HIS A 88 12.30 0.81 -3.40
CA HIS A 88 11.47 1.70 -4.21
C HIS A 88 10.98 2.93 -3.46
N ARG A 89 11.45 3.17 -2.22
CA ARG A 89 11.10 4.33 -1.39
C ARG A 89 11.23 5.66 -2.13
N ALA A 90 12.36 5.89 -2.81
CA ALA A 90 12.59 7.13 -3.55
C ALA A 90 11.53 7.34 -4.66
N MET A 91 11.20 6.28 -5.39
CA MET A 91 10.19 6.33 -6.45
C MET A 91 8.80 6.66 -5.90
N LEU A 92 8.43 6.13 -4.72
CA LEU A 92 7.17 6.47 -4.05
C LEU A 92 7.13 7.96 -3.64
N LEU A 93 8.21 8.47 -3.05
CA LEU A 93 8.29 9.89 -2.67
C LEU A 93 8.20 10.83 -3.87
N GLU A 94 8.91 10.50 -4.96
CA GLU A 94 8.86 11.31 -6.19
C GLU A 94 7.48 11.25 -6.86
N ALA A 95 6.82 10.09 -6.86
CA ALA A 95 5.43 9.97 -7.32
C ALA A 95 4.49 10.84 -6.46
N GLY A 96 4.67 10.85 -5.14
CA GLY A 96 3.90 11.69 -4.23
C GLY A 96 4.08 13.19 -4.49
N LYS A 97 5.32 13.64 -4.75
CA LYS A 97 5.63 15.02 -5.14
C LYS A 97 4.96 15.38 -6.46
N LEU A 98 5.15 14.56 -7.49
CA LEU A 98 4.57 14.74 -8.83
C LEU A 98 3.05 14.96 -8.77
N TRP A 99 2.34 13.98 -8.20
CA TRP A 99 0.87 14.03 -8.12
C TRP A 99 0.38 15.11 -7.16
N GLY A 100 1.17 15.45 -6.14
CA GLY A 100 0.86 16.50 -5.17
C GLY A 100 0.81 17.91 -5.74
N HIS A 101 1.37 18.16 -6.92
CA HIS A 101 1.23 19.43 -7.64
C HIS A 101 -0.13 19.57 -8.34
N LEU A 102 -0.87 18.47 -8.52
CA LEU A 102 -2.17 18.49 -9.17
C LEU A 102 -3.30 18.59 -8.13
N THR A 103 -4.22 19.51 -8.35
CA THR A 103 -5.40 19.73 -7.49
C THR A 103 -6.65 19.01 -8.01
N ASP A 104 -6.48 17.88 -8.70
CA ASP A 104 -7.55 17.16 -9.43
C ASP A 104 -8.28 16.08 -8.61
N GLY A 105 -8.25 16.20 -7.28
CA GLY A 105 -8.91 15.30 -6.33
C GLY A 105 -8.14 14.02 -6.04
N TYR A 106 -7.56 13.36 -7.05
CA TYR A 106 -6.67 12.21 -6.82
C TYR A 106 -5.24 12.62 -6.51
N GLY A 107 -4.74 13.73 -7.06
CA GLY A 107 -3.36 14.18 -6.85
C GLY A 107 -2.95 14.24 -5.37
N LEU A 108 -3.74 14.96 -4.57
CA LEU A 108 -3.53 15.04 -3.12
C LEU A 108 -3.72 13.68 -2.41
N CYS A 109 -4.71 12.88 -2.82
CA CYS A 109 -4.87 11.54 -2.26
C CYS A 109 -3.62 10.67 -2.50
N ILE A 110 -3.05 10.71 -3.71
CA ILE A 110 -1.84 9.95 -4.06
C ILE A 110 -0.62 10.47 -3.27
N LYS A 111 -0.48 11.79 -3.11
CA LYS A 111 0.56 12.40 -2.27
C LYS A 111 0.51 11.85 -0.83
N HIS A 112 -0.65 11.88 -0.19
CA HIS A 112 -0.79 11.36 1.17
C HIS A 112 -0.61 9.84 1.23
N TYR A 113 -1.08 9.10 0.21
CA TYR A 113 -0.97 7.65 0.22
C TYR A 113 0.46 7.16 0.02
N THR A 114 1.22 7.78 -0.89
CA THR A 114 2.64 7.46 -1.08
C THR A 114 3.45 7.78 0.17
N LYS A 115 3.16 8.88 0.88
CA LYS A 115 3.75 9.18 2.20
C LYS A 115 3.45 8.06 3.21
N LEU A 116 2.17 7.70 3.38
CA LEU A 116 1.75 6.61 4.26
C LEU A 116 2.48 5.29 3.97
N LEU A 117 2.59 4.92 2.68
CA LEU A 117 3.29 3.72 2.25
C LEU A 117 4.78 3.77 2.60
N VAL A 118 5.44 4.93 2.45
CA VAL A 118 6.83 5.10 2.85
C VAL A 118 6.99 4.98 4.36
N THR A 119 6.12 5.61 5.15
CA THR A 119 6.10 5.49 6.62
C THR A 119 5.95 4.02 7.04
N LYS A 120 5.04 3.27 6.40
CA LYS A 120 4.90 1.81 6.62
C LYS A 120 6.19 1.06 6.32
N LEU A 121 6.84 1.36 5.21
CA LEU A 121 8.07 0.68 4.81
C LEU A 121 9.23 0.98 5.77
N GLU A 122 9.40 2.24 6.19
CA GLU A 122 10.40 2.67 7.18
C GLU A 122 10.16 2.06 8.56
N PHE A 123 8.89 1.92 8.96
CA PHE A 123 8.52 1.22 10.17
C PHE A 123 8.94 -0.25 10.13
N HIS A 124 8.63 -0.98 9.05
CA HIS A 124 8.98 -2.40 8.95
C HIS A 124 10.46 -2.67 8.71
N ASP A 125 11.21 -1.71 8.14
CA ASP A 125 12.67 -1.81 8.01
C ASP A 125 13.36 -1.72 9.37
N ARG A 126 12.86 -0.83 10.25
CA ARG A 126 13.32 -0.72 11.65
C ARG A 126 12.80 -1.87 12.52
N ASN A 127 11.60 -2.38 12.23
CA ASN A 127 10.91 -3.39 13.03
C ASN A 127 10.59 -4.66 12.21
N PRO A 128 11.60 -5.42 11.73
CA PRO A 128 11.38 -6.57 10.85
C PRO A 128 10.64 -7.74 11.52
N ARG A 129 10.56 -7.76 12.86
CA ARG A 129 9.79 -8.75 13.63
C ARG A 129 8.28 -8.48 13.62
N ILE A 130 7.86 -7.26 13.27
CA ILE A 130 6.44 -6.89 13.23
C ILE A 130 5.86 -7.32 11.87
N PRO A 131 4.77 -8.12 11.86
CA PRO A 131 4.14 -8.56 10.62
C PRO A 131 3.53 -7.38 9.87
N GLY A 132 3.50 -7.47 8.54
CA GLY A 132 2.92 -6.44 7.66
C GLY A 132 1.44 -6.12 7.96
N SER A 133 0.70 -7.08 8.52
CA SER A 133 -0.69 -6.93 8.95
C SER A 133 -0.87 -6.16 10.26
N LEU A 134 0.23 -5.87 10.97
CA LEU A 134 0.28 -5.29 12.31
C LEU A 134 -0.39 -6.10 13.43
N SER A 135 -1.16 -7.14 13.09
CA SER A 135 -1.74 -8.05 14.06
C SER A 135 -0.68 -8.91 14.77
N LEU A 136 -0.50 -8.63 16.05
CA LEU A 136 0.40 -9.35 16.96
C LEU A 136 -0.40 -10.31 17.85
N ARG A 137 0.20 -11.45 18.22
CA ARG A 137 -0.38 -12.33 19.25
C ARG A 137 0.03 -11.83 20.63
N GLN A 138 -0.73 -12.23 21.64
CA GLN A 138 -0.36 -11.99 23.04
C GLN A 138 1.05 -12.53 23.30
N GLY A 139 1.93 -11.72 23.88
CA GLY A 139 3.33 -12.09 24.12
C GLY A 139 4.31 -11.70 23.01
N ASP A 140 3.85 -11.33 21.80
CA ASP A 140 4.77 -10.99 20.71
C ASP A 140 5.42 -9.62 20.94
N LEU A 141 4.67 -8.66 21.47
CA LEU A 141 5.19 -7.32 21.78
C LEU A 141 6.28 -7.38 22.87
N GLU A 142 6.08 -8.23 23.88
CA GLU A 142 7.05 -8.49 24.94
C GLU A 142 8.35 -9.10 24.36
N LYS A 143 8.23 -10.04 23.43
CA LYS A 143 9.39 -10.63 22.74
C LYS A 143 10.10 -9.63 21.82
N ILE A 144 9.36 -8.71 21.21
CA ILE A 144 9.93 -7.68 20.32
C ILE A 144 10.66 -6.61 21.13
N GLY A 145 10.07 -6.19 22.25
CA GLY A 145 10.64 -5.14 23.09
C GLY A 145 11.71 -5.62 24.07
N GLU A 146 11.81 -6.92 24.32
CA GLU A 146 12.84 -7.54 25.20
C GLU A 146 12.90 -6.90 26.61
N GLY A 147 11.80 -6.30 27.06
CA GLY A 147 11.72 -5.58 28.33
C GLY A 147 12.41 -4.20 28.33
N ASP A 148 12.91 -3.72 27.20
CA ASP A 148 13.55 -2.41 27.08
C ASP A 148 12.51 -1.31 26.80
N ILE A 149 12.34 -0.41 27.78
CA ILE A 149 11.42 0.73 27.70
C ILE A 149 11.71 1.65 26.50
N ASN A 150 12.97 1.75 26.07
CA ASN A 150 13.34 2.60 24.94
C ASN A 150 12.79 2.04 23.62
N ILE A 151 12.78 0.70 23.48
CA ILE A 151 12.20 0.04 22.30
C ILE A 151 10.68 0.28 22.26
N TYR A 152 9.99 0.12 23.39
CA TYR A 152 8.55 0.39 23.46
C TYR A 152 8.21 1.85 23.16
N PHE A 153 9.00 2.79 23.70
CA PHE A 153 8.82 4.21 23.43
C PHE A 153 9.00 4.53 21.95
N GLN A 154 10.10 4.05 21.34
CA GLN A 154 10.37 4.27 19.93
C GLN A 154 9.27 3.65 19.05
N LEU A 155 8.81 2.44 19.38
CA LEU A 155 7.72 1.79 18.67
C LEU A 155 6.42 2.57 18.76
N ALA A 156 6.10 3.13 19.93
CA ALA A 156 4.91 3.96 20.11
C ALA A 156 4.97 5.21 19.23
N VAL A 157 6.11 5.92 19.21
CA VAL A 157 6.31 7.10 18.35
C VAL A 157 6.07 6.74 16.87
N GLU A 158 6.68 5.66 16.40
CA GLU A 158 6.55 5.25 14.99
C GLU A 158 5.13 4.80 14.62
N ILE A 159 4.42 4.15 15.54
CA ILE A 159 3.00 3.81 15.35
C ILE A 159 2.14 5.08 15.28
N PHE A 160 2.40 6.08 16.13
CA PHE A 160 1.67 7.35 16.07
C PHE A 160 1.94 8.10 14.77
N ASP A 161 3.19 8.15 14.29
CA ASP A 161 3.51 8.72 12.97
C ASP A 161 2.74 8.02 11.85
N TYR A 162 2.62 6.69 11.92
CA TYR A 162 1.86 5.90 10.95
C TYR A 162 0.34 6.19 11.02
N LEU A 163 -0.22 6.28 12.23
CA LEU A 163 -1.63 6.60 12.45
C LEU A 163 -1.97 8.03 11.97
N ASP A 164 -1.08 8.99 12.19
CA ASP A 164 -1.26 10.37 11.70
C ASP A 164 -1.32 10.41 10.17
N ASP A 165 -0.47 9.64 9.48
CA ASP A 165 -0.52 9.51 8.03
C ASP A 165 -1.80 8.81 7.55
N ILE A 166 -2.32 7.83 8.31
CA ILE A 166 -3.62 7.20 8.02
C ILE A 166 -4.73 8.24 8.09
N VAL A 167 -4.81 9.01 9.17
CA VAL A 167 -5.84 10.04 9.37
C VAL A 167 -5.75 11.10 8.28
N ALA A 168 -4.55 11.54 7.91
CA ALA A 168 -4.33 12.52 6.85
C ALA A 168 -4.83 12.00 5.48
N LEU A 169 -4.56 10.72 5.15
CA LEU A 169 -5.06 10.10 3.93
C LEU A 169 -6.59 9.99 3.94
N GLN A 170 -7.18 9.51 5.05
CA GLN A 170 -8.64 9.38 5.19
C GLN A 170 -9.34 10.72 5.00
N ALA A 171 -8.87 11.77 5.68
CA ALA A 171 -9.39 13.13 5.55
C ALA A 171 -9.32 13.62 4.09
N THR A 172 -8.19 13.36 3.41
CA THR A 172 -8.01 13.75 2.00
C THR A 172 -8.96 13.00 1.07
N ILE A 173 -9.20 11.70 1.29
CA ILE A 173 -10.17 10.91 0.53
C ILE A 173 -11.59 11.48 0.70
N PHE A 174 -12.02 11.74 1.94
CA PHE A 174 -13.35 12.30 2.20
C PHE A 174 -13.50 13.71 1.60
N ASN A 175 -12.50 14.57 1.76
CA ASN A 175 -12.50 15.89 1.12
C ASN A 175 -12.60 15.79 -0.40
N SER A 176 -11.91 14.84 -1.04
CA SER A 176 -11.99 14.59 -2.48
C SER A 176 -13.39 14.13 -2.91
N ILE A 177 -14.07 13.33 -2.10
CA ILE A 177 -15.44 12.89 -2.40
C ILE A 177 -16.43 14.06 -2.32
N THR A 178 -16.34 14.86 -1.26
CA THR A 178 -17.21 16.02 -1.04
C THR A 178 -16.98 17.09 -2.09
N THR A 179 -15.72 17.49 -2.32
CA THR A 179 -15.35 18.59 -3.22
C THR A 179 -15.74 18.31 -4.67
N PHE A 180 -15.59 17.06 -5.11
CA PHE A 180 -15.88 16.65 -6.49
C PHE A 180 -17.26 15.99 -6.63
N CYS A 181 -18.10 16.06 -5.59
CA CYS A 181 -19.47 15.51 -5.55
C CYS A 181 -19.58 14.06 -6.05
N VAL A 182 -18.61 13.22 -5.69
CA VAL A 182 -18.56 11.83 -6.17
C VAL A 182 -19.47 10.96 -5.30
N SER A 183 -20.47 10.32 -5.89
CA SER A 183 -21.35 9.40 -5.14
C SER A 183 -20.60 8.12 -4.77
N SER A 184 -20.68 7.74 -3.49
CA SER A 184 -20.10 6.51 -2.96
C SER A 184 -20.70 5.24 -3.60
N MET A 185 -21.88 5.32 -4.20
CA MET A 185 -22.54 4.17 -4.85
C MET A 185 -22.08 3.95 -6.29
N THR A 186 -21.27 4.86 -6.84
CA THR A 186 -20.73 4.74 -8.21
C THR A 186 -19.43 3.95 -8.21
N SER A 187 -19.06 3.40 -9.37
CA SER A 187 -17.76 2.71 -9.52
C SER A 187 -16.58 3.63 -9.23
N ALA A 188 -16.69 4.92 -9.60
CA ALA A 188 -15.67 5.92 -9.31
C ALA A 188 -15.53 6.18 -7.80
N GLY A 189 -16.65 6.38 -7.11
CA GLY A 189 -16.68 6.53 -5.66
C GLY A 189 -16.10 5.32 -4.93
N GLN A 190 -16.48 4.12 -5.34
CA GLN A 190 -15.94 2.87 -4.78
C GLN A 190 -14.43 2.73 -5.06
N CYS A 191 -13.95 3.14 -6.25
CA CYS A 191 -12.52 3.15 -6.57
C CYS A 191 -11.74 4.07 -5.62
N ARG A 192 -12.31 5.23 -5.30
CA ARG A 192 -11.73 6.23 -4.38
C ARG A 192 -11.80 5.78 -2.92
N LEU A 193 -12.87 5.10 -2.51
CA LEU A 193 -13.08 4.66 -1.13
C LEU A 193 -12.33 3.37 -0.77
N ALA A 194 -12.08 2.48 -1.73
CA ALA A 194 -11.53 1.15 -1.44
C ALA A 194 -10.23 1.16 -0.58
N PRO A 195 -9.31 2.13 -0.74
CA PRO A 195 -8.13 2.25 0.12
C PRO A 195 -8.39 2.52 1.61
N LEU A 196 -9.59 2.97 1.99
CA LEU A 196 -9.96 3.10 3.40
C LEU A 196 -9.97 1.75 4.12
N ILE A 197 -10.22 0.65 3.39
CA ILE A 197 -10.27 -0.70 3.97
C ILE A 197 -8.94 -1.05 4.66
N PRO A 198 -7.78 -1.10 3.96
CA PRO A 198 -6.51 -1.39 4.63
C PRO A 198 -6.12 -0.30 5.65
N CYS A 199 -6.52 0.97 5.47
CA CYS A 199 -6.29 2.01 6.47
C CYS A 199 -6.99 1.70 7.80
N ILE A 200 -8.26 1.27 7.75
CA ILE A 200 -9.02 0.87 8.94
C ILE A 200 -8.38 -0.35 9.60
N GLN A 201 -7.99 -1.34 8.79
CA GLN A 201 -7.35 -2.56 9.28
C GLN A 201 -6.00 -2.29 9.96
N ASP A 202 -5.26 -1.29 9.50
CA ASP A 202 -3.97 -0.91 10.08
C ASP A 202 -4.11 0.03 11.29
N SER A 203 -5.23 0.76 11.40
CA SER A 203 -5.57 1.59 12.57
C SER A 203 -6.18 0.84 13.75
N ASN A 204 -6.57 -0.42 13.54
CA ASN A 204 -7.10 -1.31 14.58
C ASN A 204 -6.42 -2.70 14.47
N PRO A 205 -5.11 -2.77 14.74
CA PRO A 205 -4.28 -3.94 14.45
C PRO A 205 -4.57 -5.18 15.30
#